data_AF-A0A3B5RF93-F1
#
_entry.id   AF-A0A3B5RF93-F1
#
_cell.length_a   1.000
_cell.length_b   1.000
_cell.length_c   1.000
_cell.angle_alpha   90.00
_cell.angle_beta   90.00
_cell.angle_gamma   90.00
#
_symmetry.space_group_name_H-M   'P 1'
#
loop_
_entity.id
_entity.type
_entity.pdbx_description
1 polymer ?
#
loop_
_entity_poly.entity_id
_entity_poly.type
_entity_poly.pdbx_seq_one_letter_code
_entity_poly.pdbx_strand_id
1 'polypeptide(L)'
;MSDNVQRDSSSILCDMCTGEDRKAARKTCMKCEISMCVQHLEAHLTTPVLLQTHPLTEPMAIDGNTKCPQHEKLLEYYCLDDKTCVCVSCAIEDQHRLHNMKTFSTAHKELLEKLKAEQKDLQVKTEDDNMSLEKWEKSEREKLARSSVRLIEAVTNLRDISLTTQLRFYIHKTLESGMSGSESESEGGGGRLAVPEDGVELLGDPDEGRPAAQLLQLSGSDVGAGGAHASQDVSYRLIHRPFVGNFHRLPLRRSAGAKNTKHDSVVAKKKKRDQIQKQ
;
A
#
# COMPACT_ATOMS: atom_id res chain seq x y z
N MET A 1 -26.10 13.89 -3.84
CA MET A 1 -25.93 13.06 -5.05
C MET A 1 -25.01 11.93 -4.60
N SER A 2 -25.52 10.97 -3.83
CA SER A 2 -26.26 9.78 -4.27
C SER A 2 -25.35 8.80 -5.00
N ASP A 3 -24.57 8.03 -4.25
CA ASP A 3 -24.01 6.77 -4.75
C ASP A 3 -24.51 5.64 -3.86
N ASN A 4 -25.75 5.25 -4.19
CA ASN A 4 -26.36 3.99 -3.83
C ASN A 4 -25.60 2.89 -4.59
N VAL A 5 -24.56 2.32 -3.97
CA VAL A 5 -24.04 1.03 -4.44
C VAL A 5 -25.07 -0.02 -4.06
N GLN A 6 -26.04 -0.21 -4.95
CA GLN A 6 -26.83 -1.43 -5.02
C GLN A 6 -25.83 -2.57 -5.19
N ARG A 7 -25.43 -3.18 -4.07
CA ARG A 7 -25.06 -4.59 -4.10
C ARG A 7 -26.32 -5.28 -4.55
N ASP A 8 -26.27 -5.90 -5.72
CA ASP A 8 -27.26 -6.89 -6.11
C ASP A 8 -27.18 -8.03 -5.10
N SER A 9 -27.89 -7.87 -3.99
CA SER A 9 -28.18 -8.93 -3.05
C SER A 9 -29.16 -9.84 -3.76
N SER A 10 -28.63 -10.73 -4.60
CA SER A 10 -29.32 -11.97 -4.92
C SER A 10 -29.61 -12.64 -3.59
N SER A 11 -30.81 -12.39 -3.07
CA SER A 11 -31.21 -12.90 -1.76
C SER A 11 -31.27 -14.42 -1.89
N ILE A 12 -30.45 -15.12 -1.10
CA ILE A 12 -30.44 -16.59 -1.10
C ILE A 12 -31.85 -17.06 -0.81
N LEU A 13 -32.40 -17.88 -1.72
CA LEU A 13 -33.77 -18.36 -1.61
C LEU A 13 -33.82 -19.61 -0.72
N CYS A 14 -35.02 -19.89 -0.21
CA CYS A 14 -35.23 -21.08 0.60
C CYS A 14 -35.30 -22.34 -0.27
N ASP A 15 -34.50 -23.35 0.07
CA ASP A 15 -34.41 -24.61 -0.65
C ASP A 15 -35.63 -25.52 -0.42
N MET A 16 -36.30 -25.37 0.73
CA MET A 16 -37.46 -26.19 1.11
C MET A 16 -38.79 -25.64 0.60
N CYS A 17 -38.84 -24.41 0.09
CA CYS A 17 -40.05 -23.87 -0.54
C CYS A 17 -40.30 -24.56 -1.90
N THR A 18 -41.51 -25.08 -2.07
CA THR A 18 -42.02 -25.63 -3.34
C THR A 18 -42.81 -24.55 -4.09
N GLY A 19 -42.68 -24.49 -5.42
CA GLY A 19 -43.36 -23.52 -6.29
C GLY A 19 -42.48 -22.33 -6.74
N GLU A 20 -43.06 -21.44 -7.55
CA GLU A 20 -42.37 -20.26 -8.12
C GLU A 20 -42.13 -19.15 -7.07
N ASP A 21 -42.92 -19.12 -5.99
CA ASP A 21 -42.84 -18.12 -4.91
C ASP A 21 -41.89 -18.53 -3.77
N ARG A 22 -40.64 -18.87 -4.11
CA ARG A 22 -39.63 -19.20 -3.09
C ARG A 22 -39.31 -17.99 -2.23
N LYS A 23 -39.49 -18.13 -0.91
CA LYS A 23 -39.19 -17.09 0.07
C LYS A 23 -37.68 -16.93 0.28
N ALA A 24 -37.24 -15.72 0.62
CA ALA A 24 -35.86 -15.47 1.02
C ALA A 24 -35.48 -16.28 2.26
N ALA A 25 -34.29 -16.88 2.23
CA ALA A 25 -33.71 -17.58 3.37
C ALA A 25 -33.27 -16.60 4.46
N ARG A 26 -33.40 -17.03 5.71
CA ARG A 26 -32.97 -16.30 6.91
C ARG A 26 -31.71 -16.88 7.53
N LYS A 27 -31.51 -18.19 7.40
CA LYS A 27 -30.32 -18.90 7.86
C LYS A 27 -29.99 -20.05 6.91
N THR A 28 -28.71 -20.38 6.85
CA THR A 28 -28.20 -21.59 6.20
C THR A 28 -27.72 -22.55 7.28
N CYS A 29 -28.18 -23.81 7.22
CA CYS A 29 -27.69 -24.86 8.09
C CYS A 29 -26.47 -25.51 7.44
N MET A 30 -25.29 -25.36 8.04
CA MET A 30 -24.06 -25.90 7.44
C MET A 30 -24.06 -27.44 7.45
N LYS A 31 -24.77 -28.07 8.39
CA LYS A 31 -24.82 -29.53 8.50
C LYS A 31 -25.81 -30.18 7.53
N CYS A 32 -26.98 -29.57 7.33
CA CYS A 32 -27.97 -30.02 6.36
C CYS A 32 -27.71 -29.51 4.95
N GLU A 33 -26.85 -28.50 4.82
CA GLU A 33 -26.54 -27.84 3.56
C GLU A 33 -27.78 -27.23 2.88
N ILE A 34 -28.67 -26.64 3.69
CA ILE A 34 -29.93 -26.02 3.21
C ILE A 34 -30.09 -24.61 3.76
N SER A 35 -30.62 -23.73 2.91
CA SER A 35 -31.04 -22.38 3.24
C SER A 35 -32.54 -22.34 3.49
N MET A 36 -32.95 -21.80 4.64
CA MET A 36 -34.32 -21.88 5.14
C MET A 36 -34.93 -20.50 5.36
N CYS A 37 -36.15 -20.29 4.87
CA CYS A 37 -36.97 -19.13 5.23
C CYS A 37 -37.48 -19.26 6.68
N VAL A 38 -38.15 -18.24 7.21
CA VAL A 38 -38.62 -18.21 8.62
C VAL A 38 -39.39 -19.47 9.02
N GLN A 39 -40.37 -19.89 8.21
CA GLN A 39 -41.23 -21.04 8.53
C GLN A 39 -40.44 -22.36 8.57
N HIS A 40 -39.56 -22.54 7.60
CA HIS A 40 -38.72 -23.73 7.47
C HIS A 40 -37.62 -23.77 8.53
N LEU A 41 -37.10 -22.60 8.91
CA LEU A 41 -36.15 -22.46 10.00
C LEU A 41 -36.82 -22.77 11.35
N GLU A 42 -38.06 -22.33 11.57
CA GLU A 42 -38.80 -22.63 12.79
C GLU A 42 -38.98 -24.14 12.96
N ALA A 43 -39.36 -24.87 11.91
CA ALA A 43 -39.43 -26.34 11.93
C ALA A 43 -38.07 -26.99 12.23
N HIS A 44 -36.97 -26.39 11.77
CA HIS A 44 -35.62 -26.87 12.06
C HIS A 44 -35.25 -26.66 13.55
N LEU A 45 -35.63 -25.53 14.12
CA LEU A 45 -35.33 -25.16 15.51
C LEU A 45 -36.24 -25.87 16.52
N THR A 46 -37.46 -26.27 16.13
CA THR A 46 -38.38 -27.01 17.02
C THR A 46 -37.98 -28.46 17.23
N THR A 47 -37.07 -29.00 16.42
CA THR A 47 -36.49 -30.33 16.63
C THR A 47 -35.29 -30.23 17.57
N PRO A 48 -35.36 -30.72 18.83
CA PRO A 48 -34.33 -30.44 19.84
C PRO A 48 -32.93 -30.92 19.47
N VAL A 49 -32.84 -32.05 18.75
CA VAL A 49 -31.56 -32.61 18.29
C VAL A 49 -30.90 -31.71 17.25
N LEU A 50 -31.67 -31.19 16.29
CA LEU A 50 -31.15 -30.32 15.23
C LEU A 50 -30.70 -28.98 15.81
N LEU A 51 -31.52 -28.38 16.68
CA LEU A 51 -31.20 -27.12 17.36
C LEU A 51 -29.82 -27.14 18.06
N GLN A 52 -29.45 -28.27 18.67
CA GLN A 52 -28.19 -28.39 19.41
C GLN A 52 -26.99 -28.77 18.55
N THR A 53 -27.20 -29.45 17.42
CA THR A 53 -26.10 -30.09 16.66
C THR A 53 -25.85 -29.46 15.29
N HIS A 54 -26.78 -28.64 14.80
CA HIS A 54 -26.71 -28.05 13.47
C HIS A 54 -26.34 -26.56 13.55
N PRO A 55 -25.10 -26.17 13.21
CA PRO A 55 -24.71 -24.77 13.19
C PRO A 55 -25.42 -24.01 12.07
N LEU A 56 -26.01 -22.87 12.43
CA LEU A 56 -26.74 -21.96 11.54
C LEU A 56 -25.95 -20.67 11.31
N THR A 57 -25.73 -20.32 10.05
CA THR A 57 -25.01 -19.11 9.63
C THR A 57 -25.93 -18.14 8.90
N GLU A 58 -25.43 -16.95 8.56
CA GLU A 58 -26.13 -16.06 7.62
C GLU A 58 -26.40 -16.78 6.28
N PRO A 59 -27.49 -16.42 5.58
CA PRO A 59 -27.80 -17.02 4.28
C PRO A 59 -26.64 -16.88 3.32
N MET A 60 -26.08 -18.01 2.91
CA MET A 60 -25.01 -18.04 1.92
C MET A 60 -25.27 -19.15 0.91
N ALA A 61 -24.86 -18.92 -0.33
CA ALA A 61 -24.82 -19.98 -1.32
C ALA A 61 -23.80 -21.03 -0.86
N ILE A 62 -24.25 -22.27 -0.69
CA ILE A 62 -23.36 -23.40 -0.46
C ILE A 62 -22.82 -23.79 -1.84
N ASP A 63 -21.73 -23.14 -2.23
CA ASP A 63 -21.04 -23.41 -3.49
C ASP A 63 -19.80 -24.30 -3.27
N GLY A 64 -19.15 -24.68 -4.38
CA GLY A 64 -17.97 -25.54 -4.37
C GLY A 64 -16.79 -25.01 -3.55
N ASN A 65 -16.80 -23.74 -3.14
CA ASN A 65 -15.75 -23.16 -2.30
C ASN A 65 -15.92 -23.49 -0.81
N THR A 66 -17.07 -24.03 -0.40
CA THR A 66 -17.34 -24.45 1.00
C THR A 66 -16.92 -25.89 1.27
N LYS A 67 -16.70 -26.67 0.21
CA LYS A 67 -16.38 -28.10 0.28
C LYS A 67 -14.98 -28.37 -0.24
N CYS A 68 -14.35 -29.39 0.32
CA CYS A 68 -13.12 -29.94 -0.20
C CYS A 68 -13.40 -30.62 -1.56
N PRO A 69 -12.65 -30.28 -2.62
CA PRO A 69 -12.84 -30.89 -3.93
C PRO A 69 -12.45 -32.37 -3.98
N GLN A 70 -11.62 -32.84 -3.05
CA GLN A 70 -11.15 -34.23 -3.00
C GLN A 70 -12.06 -35.14 -2.16
N HIS A 71 -12.59 -34.61 -1.05
CA HIS A 71 -13.33 -35.42 -0.07
C HIS A 71 -14.81 -35.07 0.02
N GLU A 72 -15.27 -34.04 -0.68
CA GLU A 72 -16.65 -33.52 -0.67
C GLU A 72 -17.19 -33.16 0.73
N LYS A 73 -16.27 -32.96 1.68
CA LYS A 73 -16.56 -32.57 3.08
C LYS A 73 -16.36 -31.07 3.26
N LEU A 74 -17.06 -30.50 4.23
CA LEU A 74 -16.90 -29.09 4.61
C LEU A 74 -15.44 -28.79 4.96
N LEU A 75 -14.99 -27.64 4.50
CA LEU A 75 -13.73 -27.07 4.95
C LEU A 75 -13.95 -26.52 6.37
N GLU A 76 -13.09 -26.91 7.31
CA GLU A 76 -13.25 -26.55 8.73
C GLU A 76 -11.96 -25.95 9.32
N TYR A 77 -10.83 -26.24 8.69
CA TYR A 77 -9.50 -25.84 9.15
C TYR A 77 -8.79 -24.99 8.10
N TYR A 78 -7.86 -24.18 8.58
CA TYR A 78 -6.91 -23.43 7.77
C TYR A 78 -5.50 -23.93 8.06
N CYS A 79 -4.81 -24.39 7.02
CA CYS A 79 -3.40 -24.75 7.07
C CYS A 79 -2.56 -23.47 6.92
N LEU A 80 -1.79 -23.12 7.95
CA LEU A 80 -0.92 -21.94 7.94
C LEU A 80 0.31 -22.12 7.05
N ASP A 81 0.77 -23.36 6.88
CA ASP A 81 1.96 -23.67 6.10
C ASP A 81 1.65 -23.59 4.59
N ASP A 82 0.53 -24.18 4.17
CA ASP A 82 0.09 -24.16 2.77
C ASP A 82 -0.78 -22.95 2.42
N LYS A 83 -1.27 -22.23 3.43
CA LYS A 83 -2.20 -21.09 3.31
C LYS A 83 -3.52 -21.46 2.63
N THR A 84 -4.04 -22.64 2.91
CA THR A 84 -5.27 -23.19 2.29
C THR A 84 -6.29 -23.64 3.33
N CYS A 85 -7.57 -23.60 2.94
CA CYS A 85 -8.66 -24.20 3.70
C CYS A 85 -8.71 -25.71 3.43
N VAL A 86 -8.86 -26.51 4.48
CA VAL A 86 -8.83 -27.98 4.40
C VAL A 86 -9.97 -28.60 5.21
N CYS A 87 -10.45 -29.77 4.79
CA CYS A 87 -11.45 -30.54 5.53
C CYS A 87 -10.80 -31.48 6.56
N VAL A 88 -11.62 -32.10 7.40
CA VAL A 88 -11.14 -33.07 8.41
C VAL A 88 -10.38 -34.25 7.81
N SER A 89 -10.68 -34.66 6.57
CA SER A 89 -9.99 -35.78 5.91
C SER A 89 -8.60 -35.38 5.43
N CYS A 90 -8.45 -34.21 4.81
CA CYS A 90 -7.15 -33.61 4.51
C CYS A 90 -6.26 -33.51 5.76
N ALA A 91 -6.85 -33.15 6.91
CA ALA A 91 -6.12 -32.96 8.16
C ALA A 91 -5.54 -34.26 8.75
N ILE A 92 -6.15 -35.41 8.47
CA ILE A 92 -5.67 -36.72 8.95
C ILE A 92 -4.84 -37.47 7.90
N GLU A 93 -5.01 -37.14 6.62
CA GLU A 93 -4.18 -37.65 5.53
C GLU A 93 -2.77 -37.05 5.59
N ASP A 94 -1.78 -37.83 5.15
CA ASP A 94 -0.36 -37.47 5.30
C ASP A 94 0.01 -36.13 4.63
N GLN A 95 -0.82 -35.58 3.73
CA GLN A 95 -0.59 -34.31 3.06
C GLN A 95 -0.59 -33.10 4.01
N HIS A 96 -1.46 -33.06 5.02
CA HIS A 96 -1.53 -31.95 6.00
C HIS A 96 -1.37 -32.40 7.46
N ARG A 97 -1.21 -33.71 7.71
CA ARG A 97 -1.14 -34.29 9.06
C ARG A 97 -0.10 -33.68 10.00
N LEU A 98 1.00 -33.16 9.44
CA LEU A 98 2.10 -32.54 10.20
C LEU A 98 2.17 -31.03 10.03
N HIS A 99 1.22 -30.43 9.32
CA HIS A 99 1.19 -28.99 9.11
C HIS A 99 0.51 -28.28 10.28
N ASN A 100 0.88 -27.01 10.46
CA ASN A 100 0.26 -26.15 11.44
C ASN A 100 -1.14 -25.74 10.97
N MET A 101 -2.16 -26.41 11.49
CA MET A 101 -3.56 -26.14 11.18
C MET A 101 -4.28 -25.50 12.35
N LYS A 102 -5.18 -24.57 12.04
CA LYS A 102 -6.05 -23.91 13.01
C LYS A 102 -7.49 -23.93 12.54
N THR A 103 -8.44 -23.79 13.46
CA THR A 103 -9.83 -23.55 13.08
C THR A 103 -9.95 -22.18 12.41
N PHE A 104 -10.97 -21.97 11.59
CA PHE A 104 -11.16 -20.68 10.92
C PHE A 104 -11.26 -19.50 11.88
N SER A 105 -11.95 -19.66 13.01
CA SER A 105 -12.08 -18.58 14.00
C SER A 105 -10.71 -18.12 14.52
N THR A 106 -9.85 -19.08 14.88
CA THR A 106 -8.51 -18.78 15.40
C THR A 106 -7.60 -18.23 14.31
N ALA A 107 -7.56 -18.87 13.13
CA ALA A 107 -6.75 -18.42 12.01
C ALA A 107 -7.15 -17.01 11.56
N HIS A 108 -8.44 -16.74 11.42
CA HIS A 108 -8.97 -15.43 11.03
C HIS A 108 -8.54 -14.34 12.02
N LYS A 109 -8.70 -14.58 13.33
CA LYS A 109 -8.28 -13.62 14.36
C LYS A 109 -6.78 -13.33 14.25
N GLU A 110 -5.94 -14.35 14.19
CA GLU A 110 -4.49 -14.15 14.14
C GLU A 110 -4.01 -13.49 12.85
N LEU A 111 -4.54 -13.90 11.70
CA LEU A 111 -4.19 -13.29 10.42
C LEU A 111 -4.66 -11.84 10.35
N LEU A 112 -5.84 -11.54 10.90
CA LEU A 112 -6.35 -10.17 10.96
C LEU A 112 -5.48 -9.28 11.85
N GLU A 113 -5.04 -9.78 13.01
CA GLU A 113 -4.14 -9.01 13.89
C GLU A 113 -2.76 -8.81 13.25
N LYS A 114 -2.22 -9.81 12.56
CA LYS A 114 -0.98 -9.67 11.78
C LYS A 114 -1.13 -8.62 10.68
N LEU A 115 -2.20 -8.69 9.91
CA LEU A 115 -2.50 -7.73 8.84
C LEU A 115 -2.59 -6.29 9.39
N LYS A 116 -3.28 -6.09 10.52
CA LYS A 116 -3.37 -4.78 11.17
C LYS A 116 -2.02 -4.27 11.65
N ALA A 117 -1.15 -5.16 12.14
CA ALA A 117 0.20 -4.78 12.56
C ALA A 117 1.05 -4.36 11.36
N GLU A 118 1.05 -5.14 10.29
CA GLU A 118 1.76 -4.82 9.04
C GLU A 118 1.24 -3.53 8.41
N GLN A 119 -0.08 -3.30 8.42
CA GLN A 119 -0.68 -2.06 7.93
C GLN A 119 -0.18 -0.83 8.71
N LYS A 120 -0.09 -0.92 10.04
CA LYS A 120 0.43 0.17 10.88
C LYS A 120 1.91 0.43 10.61
N ASP A 121 2.71 -0.61 10.46
CA ASP A 121 4.14 -0.49 10.15
C ASP A 121 4.36 0.24 8.81
N LEU A 122 3.63 -0.17 7.77
CA LEU A 122 3.67 0.50 6.46
C LEU A 122 3.21 1.95 6.54
N GLN A 123 2.19 2.25 7.35
CA GLN A 123 1.72 3.62 7.54
C GLN A 123 2.82 4.50 8.16
N VAL A 124 3.44 4.06 9.25
CA VAL A 124 4.53 4.79 9.91
C VAL A 124 5.70 5.01 8.95
N LYS A 125 6.11 3.98 8.21
CA LYS A 125 7.18 4.10 7.22
C LYS A 125 6.85 5.12 6.14
N THR A 126 5.61 5.14 5.67
CA THR A 126 5.15 6.11 4.66
C THR A 126 5.18 7.55 5.22
N GLU A 127 4.79 7.74 6.48
CA GLU A 127 4.86 9.03 7.17
C GLU A 127 6.31 9.51 7.32
N ASP A 128 7.24 8.63 7.70
CA ASP A 128 8.68 8.93 7.81
C ASP A 128 9.32 9.26 6.46
N ASP A 129 8.99 8.50 5.42
CA ASP A 129 9.45 8.74 4.04
C ASP A 129 8.94 10.10 3.53
N ASN A 130 7.66 10.43 3.78
CA ASN A 130 7.08 11.73 3.43
C ASN A 130 7.77 12.89 4.16
N MET A 131 7.98 12.77 5.47
CA MET A 131 8.67 13.80 6.26
C MET A 131 10.11 14.01 5.76
N SER A 132 10.80 12.93 5.39
CA SER A 132 12.14 12.99 4.83
C SER A 132 12.15 13.68 3.45
N LEU A 133 11.16 13.38 2.60
CA LEU A 133 10.96 14.02 1.31
C LEU A 133 10.71 15.53 1.47
N GLU A 134 9.76 15.93 2.32
CA GLU A 134 9.46 17.35 2.58
C GLU A 134 10.68 18.13 3.07
N LYS A 135 11.47 17.51 3.95
CA LYS A 135 12.73 18.11 4.45
C LYS A 135 13.75 18.28 3.34
N TRP A 136 13.90 17.28 2.47
CA TRP A 136 14.80 17.34 1.32
C TRP A 136 14.36 18.45 0.34
N GLU A 137 13.07 18.49 -0.01
CA GLU A 137 12.51 19.52 -0.90
C GLU A 137 12.71 20.93 -0.34
N LYS A 138 12.50 21.11 0.97
CA LYS A 138 12.74 22.39 1.64
C LYS A 138 14.22 22.79 1.57
N SER A 139 15.14 21.84 1.77
CA SER A 139 16.57 22.09 1.67
C SER A 139 16.99 22.49 0.26
N GLU A 140 16.50 21.79 -0.76
CA GLU A 140 16.78 22.13 -2.17
C GLU A 140 16.20 23.50 -2.55
N ARG A 141 14.98 23.81 -2.12
CA ARG A 141 14.38 25.14 -2.31
C ARG A 141 15.21 26.24 -1.67
N GLU A 142 15.73 26.01 -0.47
CA GLU A 142 16.60 26.97 0.22
C GLU A 142 17.96 27.15 -0.48
N LYS A 143 18.58 26.06 -0.96
CA LYS A 143 19.82 26.14 -1.75
C LYS A 143 19.60 26.96 -3.04
N LEU A 144 18.50 26.69 -3.74
CA LEU A 144 18.14 27.42 -4.96
C LEU A 144 17.90 28.91 -4.67
N ALA A 145 17.14 29.22 -3.61
CA ALA A 145 16.89 30.61 -3.19
C ALA A 145 18.21 31.34 -2.84
N ARG A 146 19.10 30.70 -2.06
CA ARG A 146 20.43 31.24 -1.72
C ARG A 146 21.31 31.46 -2.96
N SER A 147 21.22 30.60 -3.96
CA SER A 147 21.94 30.78 -5.23
C SER A 147 21.36 31.94 -6.03
N SER A 148 20.04 32.05 -6.11
CA SER A 148 19.35 33.14 -6.81
C SER A 148 19.70 34.51 -6.21
N VAL A 149 19.69 34.65 -4.89
CA VAL A 149 20.07 35.91 -4.21
C VAL A 149 21.50 36.30 -4.56
N ARG A 150 22.44 35.35 -4.52
CA ARG A 150 23.85 35.60 -4.87
C ARG A 150 24.03 36.04 -6.32
N LEU A 151 23.28 35.46 -7.25
CA LEU A 151 23.32 35.88 -8.66
C LEU A 151 22.76 37.29 -8.84
N ILE A 152 21.63 37.60 -8.20
CA ILE A 152 21.04 38.94 -8.24
C ILE A 152 22.05 39.97 -7.70
N GLU A 153 22.63 39.70 -6.53
CA GLU A 153 23.63 40.58 -5.91
C GLU A 153 24.86 40.79 -6.81
N ALA A 154 25.38 39.72 -7.42
CA ALA A 154 26.50 39.84 -8.35
C ALA A 154 26.16 40.70 -9.57
N VAL A 155 24.97 40.52 -10.15
CA VAL A 155 24.51 41.30 -11.31
C VAL A 155 24.25 42.75 -10.94
N THR A 156 23.65 43.03 -9.78
CA THR A 156 23.45 44.41 -9.31
C THR A 156 24.77 45.11 -9.06
N ASN A 157 25.73 44.44 -8.42
CA ASN A 157 27.07 45.01 -8.20
C ASN A 157 27.78 45.33 -9.53
N LEU A 158 27.69 44.45 -10.53
CA LEU A 158 28.25 44.71 -11.86
C LEU A 158 27.55 45.90 -12.55
N ARG A 159 26.23 46.00 -12.44
CA ARG A 159 25.46 47.14 -12.96
C ARG A 159 25.91 48.45 -12.31
N ASP A 160 26.07 48.47 -11.00
CA ASP A 160 26.49 49.65 -10.25
C ASP A 160 27.92 50.07 -10.61
N ILE A 161 28.84 49.12 -10.77
CA ILE A 161 30.20 49.38 -11.27
C ILE A 161 30.15 49.97 -12.69
N SER A 162 29.31 49.43 -13.58
CA SER A 162 29.17 49.96 -14.95
C SER A 162 28.60 51.37 -14.96
N LEU A 163 27.58 51.66 -14.15
CA LEU A 163 26.97 52.99 -14.09
C LEU A 163 27.92 54.01 -13.47
N THR A 164 28.63 53.64 -12.40
CA THR A 164 29.61 54.53 -11.75
C THR A 164 30.80 54.83 -12.65
N THR A 165 31.29 53.86 -13.43
CA THR A 165 32.35 54.08 -14.42
C THR A 165 31.90 54.97 -15.57
N GLN A 166 30.69 54.77 -16.11
CA GLN A 166 30.10 55.66 -17.12
C GLN A 166 29.89 57.09 -16.60
N LEU A 167 29.34 57.24 -15.39
CA LEU A 167 29.12 58.54 -14.78
C LEU A 167 30.46 59.27 -14.54
N ARG A 168 31.48 58.57 -14.04
CA ARG A 168 32.83 59.13 -13.87
C ARG A 168 33.41 59.61 -15.20
N PHE A 169 33.26 58.83 -16.27
CA PHE A 169 33.72 59.22 -17.60
C PHE A 169 33.01 60.48 -18.11
N TYR A 170 31.68 60.54 -17.94
CA TYR A 170 30.90 61.72 -18.31
C TYR A 170 31.35 62.98 -17.56
N ILE A 171 31.52 62.88 -16.24
CA ILE A 171 31.99 63.99 -15.39
C ILE A 171 33.40 64.44 -15.78
N HIS A 172 34.32 63.51 -16.07
CA HIS A 172 35.67 63.86 -16.51
C HIS A 172 35.64 64.67 -17.81
N LYS A 173 34.84 64.23 -18.79
CA LYS A 173 34.69 64.90 -20.08
C LYS A 173 34.12 66.32 -19.94
N THR A 174 33.15 66.54 -19.05
CA THR A 174 32.57 67.87 -18.83
C THR A 174 33.54 68.82 -18.14
N LEU A 175 34.33 68.32 -17.17
CA LEU A 175 35.38 69.12 -16.51
C LEU A 175 36.50 69.51 -17.47
N GLU A 176 36.97 68.59 -18.34
CA GLU A 176 37.99 68.89 -19.35
C GLU A 176 37.51 69.90 -20.40
N SER A 177 36.24 69.80 -20.82
CA SER A 177 35.64 70.74 -21.80
C SER A 177 35.40 72.14 -21.21
N GLY A 178 35.33 72.26 -19.88
CA GLY A 178 35.18 73.54 -19.18
C GLY A 178 36.50 74.29 -18.94
N MET A 179 37.65 73.62 -19.08
CA MET A 179 38.97 74.21 -18.83
C MET A 179 39.64 74.82 -20.08
N SER A 180 39.00 74.77 -21.26
CA SER A 180 39.54 75.32 -22.51
C SER A 180 38.94 76.68 -22.91
N GLY A 181 38.30 77.41 -21.98
CA GLY A 181 37.63 78.67 -22.30
C GLY A 181 37.69 79.69 -21.17
N SER A 182 38.86 80.30 -20.94
CA SER A 182 38.93 81.54 -20.16
C SER A 182 40.18 82.37 -20.51
N GLU A 183 40.05 83.23 -21.53
CA GLU A 183 40.75 84.53 -21.59
C GLU A 183 39.78 85.56 -22.16
N SER A 184 39.09 86.31 -21.29
CA SER A 184 38.81 87.74 -21.45
C SER A 184 37.98 88.27 -20.27
N GLU A 185 38.50 89.34 -19.65
CA GLU A 185 37.91 90.14 -18.59
C GLU A 185 36.66 90.90 -19.07
N SER A 186 35.63 91.05 -18.22
CA SER A 186 35.11 92.37 -17.80
C SER A 186 33.82 92.28 -16.97
N GLU A 187 33.77 93.21 -16.03
CA GLU A 187 32.78 93.61 -15.02
C GLU A 187 31.27 93.44 -15.30
N GLY A 188 30.54 93.14 -14.21
CA GLY A 188 29.26 93.78 -13.90
C GLY A 188 27.98 92.98 -14.21
N GLY A 189 27.21 92.70 -13.15
CA GLY A 189 25.77 92.43 -13.26
C GLY A 189 25.32 91.06 -12.75
N GLY A 190 24.54 91.06 -11.67
CA GLY A 190 23.91 89.86 -11.13
C GLY A 190 22.99 89.19 -12.16
N GLY A 191 23.24 87.92 -12.44
CA GLY A 191 22.42 87.08 -13.30
C GLY A 191 22.36 85.68 -12.71
N ARG A 192 21.13 85.18 -12.48
CA ARG A 192 20.81 83.82 -12.07
C ARG A 192 21.59 82.81 -12.93
N LEU A 193 22.17 81.80 -12.29
CA LEU A 193 22.64 80.59 -12.96
C LEU A 193 21.44 79.91 -13.61
N ALA A 194 21.29 80.10 -14.91
CA ALA A 194 20.46 79.28 -15.77
C ALA A 194 21.19 77.95 -15.98
N VAL A 195 20.57 76.87 -15.49
CA VAL A 195 20.92 75.51 -15.91
C VAL A 195 20.42 75.37 -17.35
N PRO A 196 21.23 74.91 -18.32
CA PRO A 196 20.73 74.68 -19.66
C PRO A 196 19.85 73.44 -19.65
N GLU A 197 18.55 73.67 -19.90
CA GLU A 197 17.62 72.65 -20.34
C GLU A 197 17.88 72.45 -21.84
N ASP A 198 18.46 71.31 -22.19
CA ASP A 198 17.97 70.41 -23.25
C ASP A 198 19.04 69.35 -23.58
N GLY A 199 18.63 68.08 -23.48
CA GLY A 199 19.35 66.96 -24.08
C GLY A 199 19.79 65.85 -23.12
N VAL A 200 18.84 65.10 -22.57
CA VAL A 200 18.52 63.71 -22.98
C VAL A 200 17.56 63.16 -21.91
N GLU A 201 16.31 62.97 -22.33
CA GLU A 201 15.37 62.04 -21.71
C GLU A 201 16.03 60.67 -21.55
N LEU A 202 16.49 60.33 -20.35
CA LEU A 202 16.59 58.94 -19.88
C LEU A 202 16.44 58.91 -18.34
N LEU A 203 15.39 59.55 -17.84
CA LEU A 203 14.78 59.16 -16.58
C LEU A 203 13.40 58.63 -16.92
N GLY A 204 13.35 57.35 -17.31
CA GLY A 204 12.11 56.60 -17.33
C GLY A 204 11.53 56.54 -15.92
N ASP A 205 10.21 56.69 -15.85
CA ASP A 205 9.39 56.91 -14.67
C ASP A 205 9.72 56.06 -13.42
N PRO A 206 9.60 56.62 -12.21
CA PRO A 206 9.66 55.86 -10.95
C PRO A 206 8.27 55.30 -10.60
N ASP A 207 7.64 54.56 -11.51
CA ASP A 207 6.49 53.73 -11.15
C ASP A 207 6.37 52.54 -12.10
N GLU A 208 6.99 51.44 -11.72
CA GLU A 208 6.47 50.08 -11.93
C GLU A 208 7.13 49.22 -10.86
N GLY A 209 6.56 49.27 -9.66
CA GLY A 209 6.80 48.28 -8.64
C GLY A 209 6.32 46.90 -9.11
N ARG A 210 7.10 46.20 -9.95
CA ARG A 210 7.22 44.74 -10.12
C ARG A 210 8.00 44.44 -11.41
N PRO A 211 9.13 43.74 -11.29
CA PRO A 211 9.19 42.46 -11.99
C PRO A 211 9.86 41.37 -11.13
N ALA A 212 9.44 41.23 -9.87
CA ALA A 212 9.70 40.01 -9.11
C ALA A 212 8.74 38.86 -9.49
N ALA A 213 7.76 39.12 -10.36
CA ALA A 213 6.72 38.16 -10.75
C ALA A 213 6.98 37.45 -12.08
N GLN A 214 8.03 37.81 -12.84
CA GLN A 214 8.26 37.28 -14.20
C GLN A 214 9.64 36.67 -14.40
N LEU A 215 10.18 36.05 -13.35
CA LEU A 215 11.34 35.14 -13.43
C LEU A 215 11.04 33.73 -12.86
N LEU A 216 9.76 33.34 -12.83
CA LEU A 216 9.30 32.01 -12.43
C LEU A 216 8.43 31.33 -13.50
N GLN A 217 8.66 31.63 -14.79
CA GLN A 217 7.91 31.04 -15.90
C GLN A 217 8.79 30.34 -16.94
N LEU A 218 9.87 29.70 -16.48
CA LEU A 218 10.59 28.69 -17.26
C LEU A 218 10.91 27.47 -16.37
N SER A 219 9.91 26.63 -16.15
CA SER A 219 10.05 25.18 -15.98
C SER A 219 8.66 24.54 -15.87
N GLY A 220 7.98 24.49 -17.02
CA GLY A 220 6.88 23.56 -17.23
C GLY A 220 7.30 22.59 -18.31
N SER A 221 7.78 21.41 -17.94
CA SER A 221 7.70 20.19 -18.75
C SER A 221 7.80 18.98 -17.84
N ASP A 222 6.66 18.28 -17.76
CA ASP A 222 6.51 16.85 -17.53
C ASP A 222 6.90 16.27 -16.17
N VAL A 223 5.98 16.38 -15.21
CA VAL A 223 5.70 15.25 -14.31
C VAL A 223 4.28 14.78 -14.64
N GLY A 224 4.21 13.64 -15.30
CA GLY A 224 2.97 13.01 -15.73
C GLY A 224 1.98 12.86 -14.58
N ALA A 225 0.72 13.11 -14.90
CA ALA A 225 -0.42 12.82 -14.05
C ALA A 225 -0.37 11.35 -13.60
N GLY A 226 -0.02 11.11 -12.34
CA GLY A 226 -0.29 9.85 -11.66
C GLY A 226 -1.80 9.72 -11.50
N GLY A 227 -2.42 8.95 -12.40
CA GLY A 227 -3.85 8.70 -12.40
C GLY A 227 -4.31 8.12 -11.06
N ALA A 228 -5.36 8.71 -10.50
CA ALA A 228 -6.08 8.16 -9.37
C ALA A 228 -7.01 7.03 -9.83
N HIS A 229 -6.46 5.85 -10.18
CA HIS A 229 -7.24 4.62 -10.33
C HIS A 229 -6.33 3.39 -10.19
N ALA A 230 -6.09 2.97 -8.95
CA ALA A 230 -5.64 1.61 -8.64
C ALA A 230 -6.05 1.23 -7.21
N SER A 231 -7.34 1.34 -6.90
CA SER A 231 -7.95 0.64 -5.75
C SER A 231 -9.29 0.08 -6.21
N GLN A 232 -9.22 -0.89 -7.11
CA GLN A 232 -10.31 -1.81 -7.37
C GLN A 232 -9.82 -3.22 -7.06
N ASP A 233 -10.65 -3.91 -6.29
CA ASP A 233 -10.68 -5.35 -6.08
C ASP A 233 -9.55 -6.00 -5.26
N VAL A 234 -9.71 -5.95 -3.94
CA VAL A 234 -9.48 -7.15 -3.12
C VAL A 234 -10.79 -7.93 -3.09
N SER A 235 -11.16 -8.48 -4.24
CA SER A 235 -12.14 -9.56 -4.32
C SER A 235 -11.49 -10.81 -3.74
N TYR A 236 -12.08 -11.33 -2.68
CA TYR A 236 -11.66 -12.55 -1.99
C TYR A 236 -11.95 -13.77 -2.88
N ARG A 237 -11.17 -13.96 -3.94
CA ARG A 237 -11.17 -15.19 -4.74
C ARG A 237 -9.76 -15.46 -5.25
N LEU A 238 -9.08 -16.41 -4.61
CA LEU A 238 -8.12 -17.34 -5.22
C LEU A 238 -7.71 -18.40 -4.19
N ILE A 239 -8.62 -19.34 -3.90
CA ILE A 239 -8.23 -20.73 -3.65
C ILE A 239 -8.74 -21.53 -4.84
N HIS A 240 -8.04 -21.40 -5.97
CA HIS A 240 -8.04 -22.42 -6.99
C HIS A 240 -6.64 -22.41 -7.60
N ARG A 241 -5.78 -23.27 -7.06
CA ARG A 241 -4.58 -23.71 -7.77
C ARG A 241 -4.99 -24.98 -8.49
N PRO A 242 -5.04 -25.01 -9.84
CA PRO A 242 -5.36 -26.24 -10.54
C PRO A 242 -4.23 -27.25 -10.29
N PHE A 243 -4.64 -28.44 -9.86
CA PHE A 243 -3.79 -29.62 -9.77
C PHE A 243 -3.27 -29.96 -11.18
N VAL A 244 -2.00 -29.65 -11.45
CA VAL A 244 -1.29 -30.16 -12.63
C VAL A 244 -0.53 -31.40 -12.20
N GLY A 245 -1.06 -32.56 -12.58
CA GLY A 245 -0.38 -33.84 -12.42
C GLY A 245 0.78 -34.04 -13.40
N ASN A 246 1.68 -34.92 -12.99
CA ASN A 246 2.82 -35.55 -13.69
C ASN A 246 4.15 -34.78 -13.66
N PHE A 247 5.35 -35.36 -13.50
CA PHE A 247 5.91 -36.74 -13.52
C PHE A 247 7.07 -36.76 -12.48
N HIS A 248 7.62 -37.84 -11.90
CA HIS A 248 8.07 -39.13 -12.45
C HIS A 248 8.25 -40.16 -11.32
N ARG A 249 7.88 -41.42 -11.63
CA ARG A 249 8.41 -42.63 -11.00
C ARG A 249 9.93 -42.69 -11.12
N LEU A 250 10.62 -43.01 -10.03
CA LEU A 250 11.84 -43.83 -10.06
C LEU A 250 11.70 -44.98 -9.05
N PRO A 251 11.96 -46.24 -9.44
CA PRO A 251 11.92 -47.37 -8.54
C PRO A 251 13.30 -47.56 -7.88
N LEU A 252 13.41 -47.33 -6.57
CA LEU A 252 14.57 -47.81 -5.84
C LEU A 252 14.37 -49.29 -5.48
N ARG A 253 15.19 -50.10 -6.15
CA ARG A 253 15.35 -51.55 -6.01
C ARG A 253 15.56 -51.97 -4.56
N ARG A 254 14.95 -53.10 -4.20
CA ARG A 254 15.41 -53.99 -3.13
C ARG A 254 16.85 -54.42 -3.42
N SER A 255 17.73 -54.32 -2.42
CA SER A 255 18.84 -55.26 -2.26
C SER A 255 18.83 -55.83 -0.85
N ALA A 256 18.82 -57.15 -0.79
CA ALA A 256 19.05 -57.94 0.40
C ALA A 256 20.54 -57.93 0.74
N GLY A 257 20.90 -58.00 2.02
CA GLY A 257 22.26 -58.37 2.39
C GLY A 257 22.76 -57.89 3.75
N ALA A 258 22.60 -58.76 4.75
CA ALA A 258 23.55 -59.05 5.83
C ALA A 258 23.67 -58.14 7.07
N LYS A 259 23.29 -58.76 8.22
CA LYS A 259 24.04 -58.94 9.50
C LYS A 259 24.48 -57.63 10.21
N ASN A 260 24.27 -57.40 11.50
CA ASN A 260 24.31 -58.34 12.61
C ASN A 260 23.95 -57.63 13.95
N THR A 261 23.44 -58.41 14.90
CA THR A 261 23.73 -58.41 16.35
C THR A 261 23.13 -57.37 17.33
N LYS A 262 22.46 -57.96 18.33
CA LYS A 262 22.43 -57.62 19.77
C LYS A 262 21.47 -56.51 20.22
N HIS A 263 20.26 -56.90 20.63
CA HIS A 263 19.73 -56.54 21.96
C HIS A 263 18.45 -57.33 22.31
N ASP A 264 18.54 -58.65 22.43
CA ASP A 264 17.47 -59.46 23.03
C ASP A 264 18.07 -60.42 24.07
N SER A 265 18.25 -59.92 25.28
CA SER A 265 18.70 -60.72 26.42
C SER A 265 18.06 -60.25 27.71
N VAL A 266 16.71 -60.25 27.81
CA VAL A 266 16.03 -60.15 29.11
C VAL A 266 14.78 -61.04 29.24
N VAL A 267 14.20 -61.59 28.16
CA VAL A 267 12.93 -62.36 28.26
C VAL A 267 13.12 -63.89 28.42
N ALA A 268 14.36 -64.37 28.58
CA ALA A 268 14.66 -65.81 28.75
C ALA A 268 15.03 -66.25 30.18
N LYS A 269 14.80 -65.43 31.22
CA LYS A 269 15.11 -65.80 32.62
C LYS A 269 13.95 -65.81 33.61
N LYS A 270 12.70 -65.63 33.16
CA LYS A 270 11.52 -65.71 34.06
C LYS A 270 10.65 -66.96 33.91
N LYS A 271 11.01 -67.87 33.00
CA LYS A 271 10.36 -69.20 32.83
C LYS A 271 11.21 -70.36 33.37
N LYS A 272 11.96 -70.09 34.45
CA LYS A 272 12.67 -71.11 35.24
C LYS A 272 12.40 -70.94 36.74
N ARG A 273 11.22 -70.40 37.07
CA ARG A 273 10.73 -70.21 38.45
C ARG A 273 9.35 -70.86 38.69
N ASP A 274 8.85 -71.63 37.71
CA ASP A 274 7.60 -72.40 37.78
C ASP A 274 7.85 -73.91 38.02
N GLN A 275 9.00 -74.28 38.56
CA GLN A 275 9.30 -75.69 38.84
C GLN A 275 9.96 -75.90 40.21
N ILE A 276 9.62 -75.06 41.20
CA ILE A 276 9.87 -75.30 42.63
C ILE A 276 8.76 -74.59 43.43
N GLN A 277 7.49 -74.95 43.23
CA GLN A 277 6.40 -74.57 44.16
C GLN A 277 5.10 -75.40 43.99
N LYS A 278 5.26 -76.66 43.58
CA LYS A 278 4.24 -77.71 43.72
C LYS A 278 4.92 -79.01 44.16
N GLN A 279 5.38 -78.99 45.40
CA GLN A 279 5.45 -80.14 46.31
C GLN A 279 4.84 -79.66 47.62
#